data_AF-A0A848RJ74-F1
#
_entry.id   AF-A0A848RJ74-F1
#
_cell.length_a   1.000
_cell.length_b   1.000
_cell.length_c   1.000
_cell.angle_alpha   90.00
_cell.angle_beta   90.00
_cell.angle_gamma   90.00
#
_symmetry.space_group_name_H-M   'P 1'
#
loop_
_entity.id
_entity.type
_entity.pdbx_description
1 polymer ?
#
loop_
_entity_poly.entity_id
_entity_poly.type
_entity_poly.pdbx_seq_one_letter_code
_entity_poly.pdbx_strand_id
1 'polypeptide(L)'
;MNYSEIVLSPSQKQILKYLANNPNSQLEQFDDKDIDFLVKLHFIKQELAYKGSLETILLYSLDPQAYNYSLFAKRDVLRTWYPYIISTLSLILSVIAILRTL
;
A
#
# COMPACT_ATOMS: atom_id res chain seq x y z
N MET A 1 16.30 -0.50 -4.07
CA MET A 1 15.34 0.23 -3.21
C MET A 1 15.09 -0.61 -1.96
N ASN A 2 15.25 -0.01 -0.77
CA ASN A 2 14.96 -0.69 0.49
C ASN A 2 13.49 -0.47 0.84
N TYR A 3 12.62 -1.44 0.53
CA TYR A 3 11.17 -1.29 0.66
C TYR A 3 10.68 -1.15 2.12
N SER A 4 11.54 -1.50 3.10
CA SER A 4 11.23 -1.43 4.53
C SER A 4 11.18 0.00 5.10
N GLU A 5 11.77 0.98 4.41
CA GLU A 5 11.84 2.38 4.87
C GLU A 5 10.75 3.26 4.23
N ILE A 6 10.09 2.77 3.19
CA ILE A 6 9.05 3.51 2.49
C ILE A 6 7.76 3.42 3.30
N VAL A 7 7.39 4.49 3.99
CA VAL A 7 6.11 4.60 4.70
C VAL A 7 5.15 5.43 3.87
N LEU A 8 4.23 4.76 3.17
CA LEU A 8 3.20 5.45 2.40
C LEU A 8 2.14 6.09 3.31
N SER A 9 1.77 7.34 2.98
CA SER A 9 0.64 8.04 3.61
C SER A 9 -0.70 7.36 3.28
N PRO A 10 -1.77 7.59 4.08
CA PRO A 10 -3.10 7.09 3.77
C PRO A 10 -3.59 7.53 2.38
N SER A 11 -3.32 8.78 2.00
CA SER A 11 -3.66 9.36 0.69
C SER A 11 -2.96 8.62 -0.45
N GLN A 12 -1.66 8.37 -0.31
CA GLN A 12 -0.87 7.64 -1.31
C GLN A 12 -1.37 6.20 -1.49
N LYS A 13 -1.75 5.54 -0.38
CA LYS A 13 -2.36 4.19 -0.43
C LYS A 13 -3.73 4.21 -1.13
N GLN A 14 -4.51 5.28 -0.96
CA GLN A 14 -5.79 5.44 -1.68
C GLN A 14 -5.57 5.61 -3.19
N ILE A 15 -4.57 6.37 -3.62
CA ILE A 15 -4.21 6.51 -5.03
C ILE A 15 -3.88 5.13 -5.64
N LEU A 16 -3.01 4.35 -4.99
CA LEU A 16 -2.66 3.01 -5.47
C LEU A 16 -3.88 2.08 -5.53
N LYS A 17 -4.77 2.15 -4.55
CA LYS A 17 -6.01 1.37 -4.53
C LYS A 17 -6.98 1.81 -5.64
N TYR A 18 -7.06 3.11 -5.91
CA TYR A 18 -7.89 3.66 -6.97
C TYR A 18 -7.41 3.18 -8.34
N LEU A 19 -6.10 3.27 -8.61
CA LEU A 19 -5.49 2.81 -9.85
C LEU A 19 -5.57 1.29 -10.03
N ALA A 20 -5.52 0.51 -8.95
CA ALA A 20 -5.72 -0.94 -9.01
C ALA A 20 -7.13 -1.32 -9.51
N ASN A 21 -8.12 -0.47 -9.24
CA ASN A 21 -9.50 -0.68 -9.69
C ASN A 21 -9.81 0.01 -11.02
N ASN A 22 -9.11 1.10 -11.33
CA ASN A 22 -9.31 1.92 -12.53
C ASN A 22 -7.96 2.13 -13.23
N PRO A 23 -7.48 1.15 -14.01
CA PRO A 23 -6.22 1.29 -14.75
C PRO A 23 -6.33 2.41 -15.79
N ASN A 24 -5.24 3.12 -16.03
CA ASN A 24 -5.14 4.19 -17.04
C ASN A 24 -6.13 5.33 -16.80
N SER A 25 -6.23 5.80 -15.56
CA SER A 25 -7.14 6.88 -15.16
C SER A 25 -6.40 8.17 -14.82
N GLN A 26 -7.11 9.30 -14.92
CA GLN A 26 -6.63 10.60 -14.47
C GLN A 26 -6.67 10.68 -12.95
N LEU A 27 -5.71 11.38 -12.37
CA LEU A 27 -5.58 11.57 -10.92
C LEU A 27 -5.84 13.01 -10.46
N GLU A 28 -6.55 13.82 -11.25
CA GLU A 28 -6.81 15.24 -10.98
C GLU A 28 -7.48 15.53 -9.62
N GLN A 29 -8.12 14.52 -9.03
CA GLN A 29 -8.76 14.59 -7.71
C GLN A 29 -7.78 14.42 -6.52
N PHE A 30 -6.52 14.08 -6.79
CA PHE A 30 -5.49 13.85 -5.77
C PHE A 30 -4.43 14.96 -5.78
N ASP A 31 -3.73 15.12 -4.67
CA ASP A 31 -2.65 16.11 -4.55
C ASP A 31 -1.45 15.74 -5.44
N ASP A 32 -1.01 16.69 -6.26
CA ASP A 32 0.15 16.55 -7.16
C ASP A 32 1.42 16.09 -6.42
N LYS A 33 1.58 16.49 -5.15
CA LYS A 33 2.73 16.06 -4.32
C LYS A 33 2.74 14.56 -4.07
N ASP A 34 1.57 13.99 -3.80
CA ASP A 34 1.44 12.54 -3.57
C ASP A 34 1.63 11.76 -4.86
N ILE A 35 1.17 12.30 -5.99
CA ILE A 35 1.38 11.72 -7.32
C ILE A 35 2.86 11.73 -7.67
N ASP A 36 3.54 12.88 -7.56
CA ASP A 36 4.98 13.01 -7.85
C ASP A 36 5.83 12.09 -6.97
N PHE A 37 5.47 11.93 -5.70
CA PHE A 37 6.13 10.97 -4.80
C PHE A 37 5.98 9.52 -5.28
N LEU A 38 4.78 9.11 -5.68
CA LEU A 38 4.52 7.76 -6.17
C LEU A 38 5.18 7.48 -7.54
N VAL A 39 5.30 8.51 -8.39
CA VAL A 39 6.04 8.43 -9.65
C VAL A 39 7.55 8.30 -9.38
N LYS A 40 8.11 9.07 -8.46
CA LYS A 40 9.52 8.95 -8.02
C LYS A 40 9.86 7.58 -7.44
N LEU A 41 8.90 6.94 -6.79
CA LEU A 41 9.03 5.58 -6.28
C LEU A 41 8.83 4.49 -7.35
N HIS A 42 8.54 4.87 -8.60
CA HIS A 42 8.18 3.95 -9.68
C HIS A 42 7.00 3.03 -9.31
N PHE A 43 6.07 3.50 -8.47
CA PHE A 43 4.86 2.76 -8.15
C PHE A 43 3.73 3.01 -9.14
N ILE A 44 3.81 4.15 -9.84
CA ILE A 44 2.85 4.57 -10.85
C ILE A 44 3.65 5.01 -12.08
N LYS A 45 3.17 4.64 -13.27
CA LYS A 45 3.66 5.11 -14.55
C LYS A 45 2.74 6.19 -15.09
N GLN A 46 3.35 7.18 -15.73
CA GLN A 46 2.68 8.28 -16.39
C GLN A 46 2.71 8.04 -17.90
N GLU A 47 1.54 8.00 -18.52
CA GLU A 47 1.38 7.83 -19.95
C GLU A 47 0.61 9.02 -20.52
N LEU A 48 1.13 9.60 -21.60
CA LEU A 48 0.45 10.64 -22.36
C LEU A 48 -0.51 9.96 -23.33
N ALA A 49 -1.81 10.20 -23.14
CA ALA A 49 -2.84 9.81 -24.09
C ALA A 49 -3.28 11.01 -24.93
N TYR A 50 -3.36 10.81 -26.24
CA TYR A 50 -3.87 11.83 -27.15
C TYR A 50 -5.39 11.68 -27.30
N LYS A 51 -6.13 12.72 -26.92
CA LYS A 51 -7.58 12.80 -27.15
C LYS A 51 -7.80 13.77 -28.31
N GLY A 52 -7.60 13.30 -29.54
CA GLY A 52 -7.71 14.12 -30.74
C GLY A 52 -6.44 14.92 -31.08
N SER A 53 -6.56 15.91 -31.98
CA SER A 53 -5.40 16.56 -32.61
C SER A 53 -4.63 17.57 -31.74
N LEU A 54 -5.20 18.01 -30.61
CA LEU A 54 -4.59 19.07 -29.79
C LEU A 54 -4.70 18.87 -28.26
N GLU A 55 -5.56 17.97 -27.76
CA GLU A 55 -5.67 17.72 -26.31
C GLU A 55 -4.84 16.51 -25.90
N THR A 56 -3.89 16.75 -24.99
CA THR A 56 -3.11 15.70 -24.33
C THR A 56 -3.64 15.50 -22.92
N ILE A 57 -3.88 14.24 -22.56
CA ILE A 57 -4.34 13.84 -21.24
C ILE A 57 -3.27 12.98 -20.60
N LEU A 58 -2.99 13.25 -19.32
CA LEU A 58 -2.10 12.44 -18.51
C LEU A 58 -2.89 11.31 -17.84
N LEU A 59 -2.59 10.09 -18.27
CA LEU A 59 -3.12 8.88 -17.68
C LEU A 59 -2.07 8.24 -16.79
N TYR A 60 -2.52 7.67 -15.68
CA TYR A 60 -1.66 6.99 -14.73
C TYR A 60 -2.01 5.52 -14.66
N SER A 61 -0.99 4.68 -14.62
CA SER A 61 -1.13 3.22 -14.53
C SER A 61 -0.26 2.67 -13.41
N LEU A 62 -0.67 1.55 -12.82
CA LEU A 62 0.04 0.97 -11.68
C LEU A 62 1.24 0.14 -12.17
N ASP A 63 2.42 0.38 -11.62
CA ASP A 63 3.60 -0.41 -11.95
C ASP A 63 3.59 -1.74 -11.17
N PRO A 64 3.94 -2.88 -11.78
CA PRO A 64 4.19 -4.13 -11.05
C PRO A 64 5.15 -3.98 -9.84
N GLN A 65 6.04 -2.98 -9.80
CA GLN A 65 6.86 -2.71 -8.61
C GLN A 65 6.04 -2.35 -7.37
N ALA A 66 4.92 -1.62 -7.53
CA ALA A 66 4.02 -1.30 -6.42
C ALA A 66 3.40 -2.56 -5.79
N TYR A 67 3.13 -3.58 -6.62
CA TYR A 67 2.61 -4.87 -6.14
C TYR A 67 3.62 -5.57 -5.22
N ASN A 68 4.90 -5.56 -5.58
CA ASN A 68 5.97 -6.14 -4.76
C ASN A 68 6.06 -5.44 -3.40
N TYR A 69 6.04 -4.11 -3.38
CA TYR A 69 6.01 -3.35 -2.11
C TYR A 69 4.81 -3.74 -1.24
N SER A 70 3.62 -3.92 -1.83
CA SER A 70 2.42 -4.31 -1.08
C SER A 70 2.57 -5.68 -0.39
N LEU A 71 3.27 -6.63 -1.02
CA LEU A 71 3.55 -7.94 -0.45
C LEU A 71 4.55 -7.84 0.70
N PHE A 72 5.59 -7.03 0.56
CA PHE A 72 6.58 -6.79 1.61
C PHE A 72 5.94 -6.10 2.82
N ALA A 73 5.18 -5.03 2.62
CA ALA A 73 4.53 -4.28 3.70
C ALA A 73 3.59 -5.17 4.52
N LYS A 74 2.78 -6.02 3.86
CA LYS A 74 1.91 -6.99 4.56
C LYS A 74 2.72 -7.98 5.40
N ARG A 75 3.81 -8.49 4.84
CA ARG A 75 4.68 -9.47 5.50
C ARG A 75 5.37 -8.89 6.74
N ASP A 76 5.80 -7.63 6.69
CA ASP A 76 6.41 -6.96 7.85
C ASP A 76 5.40 -6.69 8.97
N VAL A 77 4.17 -6.29 8.64
CA VAL A 77 3.09 -6.16 9.63
C VAL A 77 2.83 -7.51 10.30
N LEU A 78 2.65 -8.58 9.51
CA LEU A 78 2.46 -9.93 10.03
C LEU A 78 3.62 -10.36 10.95
N ARG A 79 4.86 -10.15 10.52
CA ARG A 79 6.06 -10.49 11.31
C ARG A 79 6.11 -9.73 12.64
N THR A 80 5.68 -8.47 12.63
CA THR A 80 5.68 -7.63 13.84
C THR A 80 4.59 -8.07 14.83
N TRP A 81 3.37 -8.37 14.36
CA TRP A 81 2.23 -8.67 15.23
C TRP A 81 2.13 -10.13 15.67
N TYR A 82 2.66 -11.07 14.88
CA TYR A 82 2.57 -12.50 15.16
C TYR A 82 3.11 -12.92 16.54
N PRO A 83 4.29 -12.45 17.01
CA PRO A 83 4.79 -12.77 18.34
C PRO A 83 3.84 -12.29 19.46
N TYR A 84 3.24 -11.10 19.31
CA TYR A 84 2.31 -10.55 20.30
C TYR A 84 1.01 -11.36 20.37
N ILE A 85 0.52 -11.86 19.24
CA ILE A 85 -0.67 -12.73 19.19
C ILE A 85 -0.39 -14.05 19.91
N ILE A 86 0.76 -14.67 19.67
CA ILE A 86 1.16 -15.90 20.39
C ILE A 86 1.28 -15.63 21.88
N SER A 87 1.93 -14.53 22.27
CA SER A 87 2.13 -14.17 23.67
C SER A 87 0.81 -13.94 24.39
N THR A 88 -0.16 -13.27 23.76
CA THR A 88 -1.49 -13.03 24.36
C THR A 88 -2.30 -14.32 24.47
N LEU A 89 -2.27 -15.20 23.47
CA LEU A 89 -2.89 -16.53 23.54
C LEU A 89 -2.30 -17.37 24.68
N SER A 90 -0.98 -17.36 24.84
CA SER A 90 -0.31 -18.07 25.93
C SER A 90 -0.73 -17.53 27.31
N LEU A 91 -0.86 -16.21 27.45
CA LEU A 91 -1.33 -15.56 28.67
C LEU A 91 -2.78 -15.96 28.99
N ILE A 92 -3.67 -15.95 28.01
CA ILE A 92 -5.06 -16.39 28.18
C ILE A 92 -5.14 -17.84 28.64
N LEU A 93 -4.38 -18.75 28.01
CA LEU A 93 -4.31 -20.15 28.41
C LEU A 93 -3.80 -20.31 29.84
N SER A 94 -2.78 -19.53 30.23
CA SER A 94 -2.26 -19.53 31.60
C SER A 94 -3.31 -19.09 32.62
N VAL A 95 -4.08 -18.03 32.32
CA VAL A 95 -5.15 -17.55 33.21
C VAL A 95 -6.26 -18.60 33.35
N ILE A 96 -6.68 -19.22 32.25
CA ILE A 96 -7.69 -20.29 32.27
C ILE A 96 -7.21 -21.49 33.10
N ALA A 97 -5.93 -21.86 32.97
CA ALA A 97 -5.35 -22.94 33.75
C ALA A 97 -5.40 -22.64 35.25
N ILE A 98 -5.01 -21.44 35.67
CA ILE A 98 -5.05 -20.99 37.07
C ILE A 98 -6.49 -21.05 37.62
N LEU A 99 -7.46 -20.56 36.86
CA LEU A 99 -8.87 -20.57 37.26
C LEU A 99 -9.47 -21.98 37.39
N ARG A 100 -8.95 -22.97 36.66
CA ARG A 100 -9.37 -24.38 36.79
C ARG A 100 -8.73 -25.10 37.97
N THR A 101 -7.59 -24.61 38.44
CA THR A 101 -6.84 -25.19 39.57
C THR A 101 -7.22 -24.60 40.93
N LEU A 102 -8.00 -23.50 40.93
CA LEU A 102 -8.61 -22.86 42.09
C LEU A 102 -9.98 -23.49 42.38
#